data_AF-A0AAW0GWI4-F1
#
_entry.id   AF-A0AAW0GWI4-F1
#
_cell.length_a   1.000
_cell.length_b   1.000
_cell.length_c   1.000
_cell.angle_alpha   90.00
_cell.angle_beta   90.00
_cell.angle_gamma   90.00
#
_symmetry.space_group_name_H-M   'P 1'
#
loop_
_entity.id
_entity.type
_entity.pdbx_description
1 polymer ?
#
loop_
_entity_poly.entity_id
_entity_poly.type
_entity_poly.pdbx_seq_one_letter_code
_entity_poly.pdbx_strand_id
1 'polypeptide(L)'
;YDGIDCVYGLELHNDERILNLRIMPNKVSFPQETKTYFANIIIAKAVKYIFEGTNGSKDEWRGMVLEEVPIMKTWFYTTYKKDPVLYIYDLLKDYREGNLHITSGSMDESNEVPTITTMFYISNKKDTVLYLYHHLDDYTEGNLHIMPEYPPKEEAGMDVLTGKCVQYNKRDRTQNTGKIIYKVPTKSSVYFIKVDNDSHIYVYDL
;
A
#
# COMPACT_ATOMS: atom_id res chain seq x y z
N TYR A 1 10.42 -3.53 -5.00
CA TYR A 1 11.70 -4.13 -5.41
C TYR A 1 11.95 -3.75 -6.86
N ASP A 2 13.20 -3.66 -7.31
CA ASP A 2 13.49 -3.30 -8.70
C ASP A 2 12.83 -4.29 -9.66
N GLY A 3 12.06 -3.78 -10.63
CA GLY A 3 11.35 -4.58 -11.63
C GLY A 3 10.10 -5.32 -11.10
N ILE A 4 9.65 -5.04 -9.88
CA ILE A 4 8.44 -5.61 -9.29
C ILE A 4 7.48 -4.50 -8.88
N ASP A 5 6.25 -4.58 -9.37
CA ASP A 5 5.23 -3.55 -9.17
C ASP A 5 4.50 -3.68 -7.82
N CYS A 6 4.53 -4.86 -7.19
CA CYS A 6 3.96 -5.07 -5.86
C CYS A 6 4.79 -4.43 -4.76
N VAL A 7 4.11 -3.91 -3.73
CA VAL A 7 4.71 -3.45 -2.49
C VAL A 7 4.75 -4.60 -1.49
N TYR A 8 5.89 -4.73 -0.81
CA TYR A 8 6.11 -5.79 0.18
C TYR A 8 6.35 -5.21 1.56
N GLY A 9 5.69 -5.80 2.55
CA GLY A 9 5.93 -5.53 3.96
C GLY A 9 6.76 -6.65 4.58
N LEU A 10 8.00 -6.37 4.96
CA LEU A 10 8.90 -7.36 5.55
C LEU A 10 9.50 -6.83 6.85
N GLU A 11 9.67 -7.73 7.82
CA GLU A 11 10.43 -7.45 9.03
C GLU A 11 11.92 -7.68 8.75
N LEU A 12 12.58 -6.67 8.15
CA LEU A 12 13.91 -6.83 7.56
C LEU A 12 14.99 -7.41 8.49
N HIS A 13 14.87 -7.21 9.81
CA HIS A 13 15.81 -7.70 10.82
C HIS A 13 15.41 -9.04 11.46
N ASN A 14 14.13 -9.40 11.42
CA ASN A 14 13.60 -10.59 12.09
C ASN A 14 13.26 -11.72 11.11
N ASP A 15 13.15 -11.42 9.82
CA ASP A 15 12.85 -12.41 8.80
C ASP A 15 14.08 -13.27 8.50
N GLU A 16 14.06 -14.52 8.95
CA GLU A 16 15.15 -15.49 8.78
C GLU A 16 15.51 -15.76 7.31
N ARG A 17 14.62 -15.44 6.37
CA ARG A 17 14.86 -15.61 4.93
C ARG A 17 15.78 -14.51 4.38
N ILE A 18 15.91 -13.38 5.08
CA ILE A 18 16.73 -12.25 4.67
C ILE A 18 18.15 -12.46 5.17
N LEU A 19 19.06 -12.70 4.23
CA LEU A 19 20.48 -12.89 4.50
C LEU A 19 21.26 -11.67 4.01
N ASN A 20 22.25 -11.23 4.79
CA ASN A 20 23.21 -10.17 4.40
C ASN A 20 22.55 -8.83 4.03
N LEU A 21 21.56 -8.36 4.81
CA LEU A 21 20.97 -7.04 4.62
C LEU A 21 22.06 -5.95 4.66
N ARG A 22 22.16 -5.18 3.58
CA ARG A 22 23.13 -4.07 3.45
C ARG A 22 22.46 -2.85 2.85
N ILE A 23 22.81 -1.68 3.36
CA ILE A 23 22.42 -0.41 2.76
C ILE A 23 23.37 -0.12 1.60
N MET A 24 22.82 0.14 0.42
CA MET A 24 23.62 0.55 -0.73
C MET A 24 24.06 2.01 -0.58
N PRO A 25 25.32 2.36 -0.92
CA PRO A 25 25.81 3.74 -0.81
C PRO A 25 25.16 4.70 -1.82
N ASN A 26 24.56 4.17 -2.88
CA ASN A 26 23.89 4.95 -3.90
C ASN A 26 22.58 5.51 -3.35
N LYS A 27 22.49 6.83 -3.23
CA LYS A 27 21.20 7.50 -3.01
C LYS A 27 20.42 7.44 -4.32
N VAL A 28 19.22 6.87 -4.28
CA VAL A 28 18.29 7.00 -5.40
C VAL A 28 17.78 8.44 -5.39
N SER A 29 18.11 9.18 -6.43
CA SER A 29 17.64 10.56 -6.59
C SER A 29 16.23 10.51 -7.15
N PHE A 30 15.27 10.93 -6.33
CA PHE A 30 13.89 11.13 -6.79
C PHE A 30 13.71 12.61 -7.14
N PRO A 31 13.12 12.93 -8.31
CA PRO A 31 12.78 14.30 -8.63
C PRO A 31 11.94 14.91 -7.50
N GLN A 32 12.41 16.03 -6.92
CA GLN A 32 11.58 16.84 -6.04
C GLN A 32 10.61 17.64 -6.92
N GLU A 33 9.59 16.99 -7.46
CA GLU A 33 8.52 17.70 -8.14
C GLU A 33 7.44 18.16 -7.14
N THR A 34 6.90 19.35 -7.40
CA THR A 34 5.65 19.85 -6.81
C THR A 34 4.50 18.90 -7.14
N LYS A 35 3.60 18.65 -6.17
CA LYS A 35 2.35 17.91 -6.38
C LYS A 35 1.72 18.29 -7.72
N THR A 36 1.63 17.32 -8.62
CA THR A 36 1.18 17.59 -9.99
C THR A 36 -0.33 17.82 -10.00
N TYR A 37 -0.82 18.63 -10.94
CA TYR A 37 -2.26 18.76 -11.19
C TYR A 37 -2.91 17.39 -11.44
N PHE A 38 -2.17 16.44 -12.02
CA PHE A 38 -2.61 15.07 -12.24
C PHE A 38 -2.91 14.32 -10.93
N ALA A 39 -2.07 14.46 -9.90
CA ALA A 39 -2.32 13.85 -8.58
C ALA A 39 -3.68 14.28 -8.00
N ASN A 40 -4.02 15.57 -8.12
CA ASN A 40 -5.33 16.09 -7.68
C ASN A 40 -6.52 15.52 -8.46
N ILE A 41 -6.30 15.05 -9.69
CA ILE A 41 -7.35 14.46 -10.52
C ILE A 41 -7.54 12.98 -10.20
N ILE A 42 -6.43 12.24 -10.04
CA ILE A 42 -6.47 10.77 -10.07
C ILE A 42 -6.57 10.13 -8.68
N ILE A 43 -6.07 10.78 -7.64
CA ILE A 43 -6.13 10.23 -6.28
C ILE A 43 -7.60 10.01 -5.87
N ALA A 44 -7.84 8.89 -5.19
CA ALA A 44 -9.16 8.42 -4.80
C ALA A 44 -10.13 8.21 -5.97
N LYS A 45 -9.64 8.05 -7.20
CA LYS A 45 -10.47 7.68 -8.35
C LYS A 45 -10.42 6.20 -8.64
N ALA A 46 -11.60 5.69 -9.01
CA ALA A 46 -11.72 4.41 -9.69
C ALA A 46 -11.03 4.52 -11.05
N VAL A 47 -10.22 3.52 -11.36
CA VAL A 47 -9.47 3.45 -12.61
C VAL A 47 -9.67 2.10 -13.28
N LYS A 48 -9.53 2.10 -14.59
CA LYS A 48 -9.48 0.93 -15.43
C LYS A 48 -8.12 0.87 -16.11
N TYR A 49 -7.39 -0.19 -15.83
CA TYR A 49 -6.14 -0.53 -16.47
C TYR A 49 -6.37 -1.55 -17.58
N ILE A 50 -5.70 -1.37 -18.70
CA ILE A 50 -5.66 -2.32 -19.80
C ILE A 50 -4.25 -2.89 -19.86
N PHE A 51 -4.10 -4.16 -19.50
CA PHE A 51 -2.83 -4.87 -19.61
C PHE A 51 -2.81 -5.70 -20.88
N GLU A 52 -1.69 -5.69 -21.59
CA GLU A 52 -1.50 -6.52 -22.77
C GLU A 52 -0.74 -7.80 -22.39
N GLY A 53 -1.37 -8.95 -22.62
CA GLY A 53 -0.76 -10.26 -22.44
C GLY A 53 0.21 -10.60 -23.56
N THR A 54 1.01 -11.65 -23.37
CA THR A 54 2.06 -12.07 -24.31
C THR A 54 1.55 -12.48 -25.70
N ASN A 55 0.27 -12.77 -25.83
CA ASN A 55 -0.42 -13.09 -27.08
C ASN A 55 -1.17 -11.88 -27.69
N GLY A 56 -0.95 -10.66 -27.17
CA GLY A 56 -1.66 -9.44 -27.59
C GLY A 56 -3.10 -9.33 -27.06
N SER A 57 -3.54 -10.27 -26.21
CA SER A 57 -4.85 -10.15 -25.55
C SER A 57 -4.83 -8.99 -24.57
N LYS A 58 -5.93 -8.23 -24.52
CA LYS A 58 -6.09 -7.11 -23.59
C LYS A 58 -6.94 -7.57 -22.41
N ASP A 59 -6.38 -7.52 -21.21
CA ASP A 59 -7.09 -7.81 -19.97
C ASP A 59 -7.38 -6.51 -19.21
N GLU A 60 -8.61 -6.43 -18.72
CA GLU A 60 -9.09 -5.27 -17.99
C GLU A 60 -8.97 -5.50 -16.49
N TRP A 61 -8.37 -4.54 -15.80
CA TRP A 61 -8.23 -4.52 -14.36
C TRP A 61 -8.86 -3.24 -13.81
N ARG A 62 -9.95 -3.39 -13.05
CA ARG A 62 -10.54 -2.27 -12.33
C ARG A 62 -9.96 -2.16 -10.93
N GLY A 63 -9.75 -0.93 -10.49
CA GLY A 63 -9.06 -0.64 -9.25
C GLY A 63 -9.26 0.80 -8.78
N MET A 64 -8.47 1.20 -7.80
CA MET A 64 -8.53 2.54 -7.21
C MET A 64 -7.13 3.06 -6.93
N VAL A 65 -6.89 4.33 -7.28
CA VAL A 65 -5.66 5.03 -6.92
C VAL A 65 -5.80 5.59 -5.51
N LEU A 66 -4.84 5.27 -4.66
CA LEU A 66 -4.94 5.46 -3.22
C LEU A 66 -4.28 6.78 -2.81
N GLU A 67 -3.02 6.95 -3.16
CA GLU A 67 -2.21 8.12 -2.81
C GLU A 67 -0.89 8.15 -3.59
N GLU A 68 -0.11 9.22 -3.43
CA GLU A 68 1.26 9.32 -3.94
C GLU A 68 2.21 8.48 -3.10
N VAL A 69 3.22 7.87 -3.73
CA VAL A 69 4.27 7.15 -2.99
C VAL A 69 5.20 8.16 -2.31
N PRO A 70 5.45 8.07 -0.98
CA PRO A 70 6.17 9.11 -0.24
C PRO A 70 7.55 9.45 -0.80
N ILE A 71 8.35 8.41 -1.11
CA ILE A 71 9.73 8.57 -1.61
C ILE A 71 9.74 8.84 -3.12
N MET A 72 8.85 8.18 -3.86
CA MET A 72 8.76 8.25 -5.32
C MET A 72 7.59 9.14 -5.73
N LYS A 73 7.76 10.46 -5.64
CA LYS A 73 6.67 11.43 -5.81
C LYS A 73 5.97 11.43 -7.18
N THR A 74 6.54 10.77 -8.19
CA THR A 74 5.91 10.58 -9.51
C THR A 74 5.13 9.26 -9.62
N TRP A 75 5.17 8.42 -8.58
CA TRP A 75 4.53 7.12 -8.53
C TRP A 75 3.35 7.14 -7.56
N PHE A 76 2.40 6.25 -7.77
CA PHE A 76 1.15 6.19 -7.01
C PHE A 76 0.91 4.80 -6.46
N TYR A 77 0.39 4.71 -5.24
CA TYR A 77 -0.19 3.49 -4.71
C TYR A 77 -1.54 3.22 -5.39
N THR A 78 -1.74 1.98 -5.81
CA THR A 78 -3.01 1.50 -6.39
C THR A 78 -3.30 0.07 -5.94
N THR A 79 -4.56 -0.33 -6.07
CA THR A 79 -5.02 -1.71 -5.83
C THR A 79 -6.08 -2.07 -6.86
N TYR A 80 -6.34 -3.37 -7.05
CA TYR A 80 -7.33 -3.85 -8.00
C TYR A 80 -8.39 -4.72 -7.34
N LYS A 81 -9.61 -4.65 -7.86
CA LYS A 81 -10.76 -5.40 -7.34
C LYS A 81 -10.53 -6.90 -7.34
N LYS A 82 -9.91 -7.42 -8.39
CA LYS A 82 -9.67 -8.87 -8.55
C LYS A 82 -8.42 -9.36 -7.84
N ASP A 83 -7.55 -8.44 -7.41
CA ASP A 83 -6.34 -8.73 -6.66
C ASP A 83 -6.01 -7.56 -5.72
N PRO A 84 -6.52 -7.59 -4.46
CA PRO A 84 -6.46 -6.46 -3.54
C PRO A 84 -5.09 -6.32 -2.86
N VAL A 85 -4.01 -6.47 -3.62
CA VAL A 85 -2.63 -6.22 -3.18
C VAL A 85 -2.27 -4.77 -3.49
N LEU A 86 -1.37 -4.19 -2.68
CA LEU A 86 -0.83 -2.86 -2.89
C LEU A 86 0.23 -2.88 -4.01
N TYR A 87 -0.02 -2.11 -5.05
CA TYR A 87 0.86 -1.91 -6.19
C TYR A 87 1.38 -0.47 -6.26
N ILE A 88 2.50 -0.27 -6.96
CA ILE A 88 3.06 1.04 -7.30
C ILE A 88 3.32 1.15 -8.81
N TYR A 89 2.89 2.26 -9.42
CA TYR A 89 3.13 2.56 -10.83
C TYR A 89 3.34 4.05 -11.09
N ASP A 90 3.99 4.38 -12.20
CA ASP A 90 3.98 5.72 -12.81
C ASP A 90 2.70 5.93 -13.63
N LEU A 91 1.59 6.16 -12.92
CA LEU A 91 0.26 6.27 -13.54
C LEU A 91 0.11 7.42 -14.53
N LEU A 92 0.96 8.46 -14.43
CA LEU A 92 0.94 9.58 -15.39
C LEU A 92 1.43 9.10 -16.76
N LYS A 93 2.48 8.28 -16.78
CA LYS A 93 2.96 7.64 -18.00
C LYS A 93 1.87 6.76 -18.62
N ASP A 94 1.26 5.88 -17.84
CA ASP A 94 0.23 4.96 -18.33
C ASP A 94 -1.03 5.67 -18.82
N TYR A 95 -1.39 6.80 -18.19
CA TYR A 95 -2.47 7.66 -18.66
C TYR A 95 -2.16 8.30 -20.01
N ARG A 96 -0.93 8.80 -20.20
CA ARG A 96 -0.49 9.40 -21.47
C ARG A 96 -0.39 8.39 -22.61
N GLU A 97 -0.02 7.15 -22.28
CA GLU A 97 0.04 6.03 -23.25
C GLU A 97 -1.35 5.45 -23.57
N GLY A 98 -2.39 5.85 -22.83
CA GLY A 98 -3.77 5.37 -23.04
C GLY A 98 -4.04 3.99 -22.46
N ASN A 99 -3.18 3.49 -21.57
CA ASN A 99 -3.35 2.21 -20.88
C ASN A 99 -4.21 2.36 -19.61
N LEU A 100 -4.21 3.54 -19.02
CA LEU A 100 -4.97 3.88 -17.81
C LEU A 100 -6.11 4.84 -18.11
N HIS A 101 -7.32 4.49 -17.67
CA HIS A 101 -8.51 5.31 -17.82
C HIS A 101 -9.12 5.62 -16.46
N ILE A 102 -9.42 6.90 -16.21
CA ILE A 102 -10.18 7.32 -15.02
C ILE A 102 -11.65 7.05 -15.30
N THR A 103 -12.30 6.26 -14.45
CA THR A 103 -13.72 5.94 -14.60
C THR A 103 -14.55 7.10 -14.05
N SER A 104 -15.40 7.70 -14.88
CA SER A 104 -16.32 8.77 -14.47
C SER A 104 -17.66 8.18 -14.00
N GLY A 105 -17.97 8.23 -12.68
CA GLY A 105 -19.30 7.84 -12.17
C GLY A 105 -19.44 7.80 -10.64
N SER A 106 -20.35 8.63 -10.12
CA SER A 106 -20.59 8.99 -8.72
C SER A 106 -21.31 7.95 -7.83
N MET A 107 -21.28 6.66 -8.16
CA MET A 107 -21.98 5.63 -7.35
C MET A 107 -21.26 4.28 -7.18
N ASP A 108 -20.12 4.04 -7.85
CA ASP A 108 -19.41 2.75 -7.78
C ASP A 108 -17.93 2.85 -7.35
N GLU A 109 -17.43 4.03 -6.97
CA GLU A 109 -16.05 4.20 -6.43
C GLU A 109 -15.83 3.39 -5.11
N SER A 110 -16.90 2.94 -4.44
CA SER A 110 -16.82 2.06 -3.27
C SER A 110 -16.63 0.58 -3.61
N ASN A 111 -16.89 0.17 -4.85
CA ASN A 111 -16.90 -1.24 -5.23
C ASN A 111 -15.56 -1.73 -5.84
N GLU A 112 -14.58 -0.84 -5.99
CA GLU A 112 -13.29 -1.18 -6.62
C GLU A 112 -12.23 -1.65 -5.62
N VAL A 113 -12.36 -1.29 -4.34
CA VAL A 113 -11.61 -1.92 -3.25
C VAL A 113 -12.52 -2.97 -2.62
N PRO A 114 -12.09 -4.24 -2.51
CA PRO A 114 -12.91 -5.26 -1.87
C PRO A 114 -13.22 -4.92 -0.41
N THR A 115 -14.45 -5.16 0.01
CA THR A 115 -14.87 -5.04 1.42
C THR A 115 -14.68 -6.35 2.16
N ILE A 116 -14.09 -6.34 3.35
CA ILE A 116 -14.08 -7.54 4.22
C ILE A 116 -15.35 -7.54 5.06
N THR A 117 -16.30 -8.43 4.72
CA THR A 117 -17.62 -8.48 5.36
C THR A 117 -17.64 -9.24 6.71
N THR A 118 -16.56 -9.94 7.07
CA THR A 118 -16.47 -10.69 8.33
C THR A 118 -15.07 -10.56 8.92
N MET A 119 -14.90 -9.61 9.83
CA MET A 119 -13.69 -9.46 10.63
C MET A 119 -13.98 -9.56 12.11
N PHE A 120 -13.06 -10.20 12.83
CA PHE A 120 -12.99 -10.13 14.29
C PHE A 120 -11.74 -9.34 14.67
N TYR A 121 -11.89 -8.36 15.56
CA TYR A 121 -10.76 -7.63 16.12
C TYR A 121 -10.16 -8.43 17.27
N ILE A 122 -8.88 -8.76 17.16
CA ILE A 122 -8.13 -9.38 18.25
C ILE A 122 -7.42 -8.25 19.01
N SER A 123 -7.97 -7.88 20.17
CA SER A 123 -7.34 -6.94 21.10
C SER A 123 -6.21 -7.67 21.85
N ASN A 124 -4.97 -7.60 21.36
CA ASN A 124 -3.81 -8.04 22.14
C ASN A 124 -3.01 -6.83 22.63
N LYS A 125 -2.76 -6.78 23.93
CA LYS A 125 -2.27 -5.60 24.68
C LYS A 125 -0.76 -5.33 24.48
N LYS A 126 -0.12 -6.04 23.55
CA LYS A 126 1.32 -6.02 23.30
C LYS A 126 1.56 -6.38 21.84
N ASP A 127 1.45 -5.44 20.92
CA ASP A 127 2.00 -5.64 19.58
C ASP A 127 2.53 -4.32 19.01
N THR A 128 3.85 -4.23 19.00
CA THR A 128 4.68 -3.16 18.42
C THR A 128 4.20 -2.80 17.01
N VAL A 129 3.83 -1.54 16.79
CA VAL A 129 3.39 -1.03 15.48
C VAL A 129 4.63 -0.80 14.60
N LEU A 130 4.57 -1.17 13.32
CA LEU A 130 5.62 -0.94 12.33
C LEU A 130 5.64 0.56 11.95
N TYR A 131 6.60 1.31 12.49
CA TYR A 131 6.83 2.75 12.22
C TYR A 131 7.72 2.97 10.97
N LEU A 132 7.38 2.38 9.82
CA LEU A 132 8.21 2.59 8.63
C LEU A 132 7.85 3.87 7.85
N TYR A 133 6.62 4.40 7.98
CA TYR A 133 6.16 5.48 7.10
C TYR A 133 6.67 6.88 7.49
N HIS A 134 6.73 7.24 8.78
CA HIS A 134 7.23 8.57 9.19
C HIS A 134 8.74 8.75 9.02
N HIS A 135 9.53 7.68 9.05
CA HIS A 135 10.99 7.76 8.96
C HIS A 135 11.56 7.81 7.54
N LEU A 136 10.73 7.66 6.50
CA LEU A 136 11.22 7.74 5.11
C LEU A 136 11.40 9.19 4.63
N ASP A 137 10.67 10.15 5.21
CA ASP A 137 10.99 11.56 5.04
C ASP A 137 12.39 11.87 5.62
N ASP A 138 12.72 11.32 6.80
CA ASP A 138 14.06 11.42 7.41
C ASP A 138 15.15 10.79 6.52
N TYR A 139 14.85 9.74 5.74
CA TYR A 139 15.80 9.16 4.77
C TYR A 139 16.14 10.15 3.65
N THR A 140 15.14 10.85 3.11
CA THR A 140 15.37 11.86 2.06
C THR A 140 16.14 13.07 2.57
N GLU A 141 15.99 13.40 3.85
CA GLU A 141 16.71 14.48 4.52
C GLU A 141 18.11 14.07 5.03
N GLY A 142 18.47 12.78 4.92
CA GLY A 142 19.75 12.25 5.40
C GLY A 142 19.83 12.06 6.92
N ASN A 143 18.69 12.11 7.60
CA ASN A 143 18.52 11.97 9.06
C ASN A 143 18.17 10.52 9.49
N LEU A 144 18.00 9.58 8.55
CA LEU A 144 17.73 8.18 8.89
C LEU A 144 18.97 7.51 9.50
N HIS A 145 19.04 7.54 10.83
CA HIS A 145 19.87 6.64 11.61
C HIS A 145 19.01 5.44 12.01
N ILE A 146 19.45 4.21 11.69
CA ILE A 146 18.82 3.00 12.24
C ILE A 146 19.04 3.05 13.75
N MET A 147 18.00 3.46 14.49
CA MET A 147 18.07 3.50 15.95
C MET A 147 17.97 2.07 16.50
N PRO A 148 18.75 1.72 17.54
CA PRO A 148 18.46 0.54 18.34
C PRO A 148 17.06 0.69 18.96
N GLU A 149 16.31 -0.42 18.98
CA GLU A 149 14.88 -0.50 19.32
C GLU A 149 14.44 0.47 20.44
N TYR A 150 13.64 1.47 20.08
CA TYR A 150 12.87 2.26 21.04
C TYR A 150 11.44 1.71 21.12
N PRO A 151 10.84 1.61 22.33
CA PRO A 151 9.44 1.24 22.46
C PRO A 151 8.55 2.27 21.76
N PRO A 152 7.43 1.85 21.12
CA PRO A 152 6.48 2.74 20.46
C PRO A 152 6.06 3.89 21.39
N LYS A 153 6.28 5.14 20.98
CA LYS A 153 5.47 6.24 21.51
C LYS A 153 4.10 6.12 20.89
N GLU A 154 3.08 5.81 21.70
CA GLU A 154 1.69 5.99 21.29
C GLU A 154 1.48 7.46 20.91
N GLU A 155 1.46 7.77 19.62
CA GLU A 155 1.18 9.12 19.13
C GLU A 155 -0.33 9.37 19.18
N ALA A 156 -0.71 10.46 19.85
CA ALA A 156 -2.06 10.98 19.87
C ALA A 156 -2.45 11.43 18.45
N GLY A 157 -3.25 10.61 17.76
CA GLY A 157 -3.68 10.88 16.38
C GLY A 157 -3.85 9.62 15.52
N MET A 158 -3.39 8.46 15.99
CA MET A 158 -3.56 7.20 15.26
C MET A 158 -5.04 6.78 15.23
N ASP A 159 -5.53 6.43 14.04
CA ASP A 159 -6.89 5.95 13.84
C ASP A 159 -7.19 4.72 14.73
N VAL A 160 -8.44 4.62 15.20
CA VAL A 160 -8.91 3.59 16.15
C VAL A 160 -8.63 2.16 15.69
N LEU A 161 -8.48 1.90 14.38
CA LEU A 161 -8.21 0.59 13.83
C LEU A 161 -6.73 0.32 13.56
N THR A 162 -5.91 1.35 13.35
CA THR A 162 -4.50 1.17 13.05
C THR A 162 -3.76 0.56 14.25
N GLY A 163 -2.95 -0.46 13.98
CA GLY A 163 -2.28 -1.27 14.99
C GLY A 163 -3.11 -2.44 15.53
N LYS A 164 -4.41 -2.56 15.22
CA LYS A 164 -5.23 -3.70 15.65
C LYS A 164 -4.93 -4.95 14.83
N CYS A 165 -4.89 -6.08 15.52
CA CYS A 165 -4.86 -7.39 14.89
C CYS A 165 -6.26 -7.74 14.37
N VAL A 166 -6.32 -8.24 13.14
CA VAL A 166 -7.54 -8.63 12.45
C VAL A 166 -7.49 -10.11 12.13
N GLN A 167 -8.65 -10.74 12.19
CA GLN A 167 -8.85 -12.10 11.73
C GLN A 167 -10.02 -12.14 10.76
N TYR A 168 -9.83 -12.79 9.62
CA TYR A 168 -10.89 -13.00 8.64
C TYR A 168 -10.86 -14.43 8.09
N ASN A 169 -12.04 -14.92 7.72
CA ASN A 169 -12.20 -16.25 7.15
C ASN A 169 -11.98 -16.19 5.63
N LYS A 170 -11.12 -17.08 5.12
CA LYS A 170 -11.07 -17.37 3.69
C LYS A 170 -12.29 -18.17 3.26
N ARG A 171 -12.53 -18.23 1.94
CA ARG A 171 -13.60 -19.06 1.34
C ARG A 171 -13.46 -20.55 1.67
N ASP A 172 -12.24 -21.03 1.90
CA ASP A 172 -11.94 -22.41 2.28
C ASP A 172 -12.13 -22.69 3.78
N ARG A 173 -12.66 -21.73 4.55
CA ARG A 173 -12.86 -21.77 6.02
C ARG A 173 -11.57 -21.78 6.84
N THR A 174 -10.41 -21.58 6.22
CA THR A 174 -9.20 -21.28 6.98
C THR A 174 -9.24 -19.82 7.46
N GLN A 175 -8.56 -19.54 8.56
CA GLN A 175 -8.48 -18.20 9.14
C GLN A 175 -7.13 -17.60 8.77
N ASN A 176 -7.15 -16.37 8.26
CA ASN A 176 -5.97 -15.53 8.19
C ASN A 176 -6.00 -14.55 9.36
N THR A 177 -4.84 -14.34 9.95
CA THR A 177 -4.57 -13.25 10.88
C THR A 177 -3.67 -12.22 10.21
N GLY A 178 -3.74 -10.99 10.69
CA GLY A 178 -2.89 -9.92 10.21
C GLY A 178 -3.05 -8.67 11.07
N LYS A 179 -2.42 -7.58 10.66
CA LYS A 179 -2.45 -6.31 11.36
C LYS A 179 -2.84 -5.18 10.42
N ILE A 180 -3.71 -4.29 10.88
CA ILE A 180 -3.99 -3.03 10.18
C ILE A 180 -2.78 -2.13 10.41
N ILE A 181 -2.06 -1.80 9.34
CA ILE A 181 -0.79 -1.06 9.44
C ILE A 181 -0.90 0.38 8.96
N TYR A 182 -1.94 0.72 8.19
CA TYR A 182 -2.12 2.06 7.66
C TYR A 182 -3.58 2.34 7.30
N LYS A 183 -4.01 3.59 7.49
CA LYS A 183 -5.30 4.10 7.02
C LYS A 183 -5.06 5.07 5.88
N VAL A 184 -5.73 4.84 4.74
CA VAL A 184 -5.59 5.69 3.57
C VAL A 184 -6.22 7.06 3.83
N PRO A 185 -5.46 8.18 3.81
CA PRO A 185 -5.99 9.50 4.18
C PRO A 185 -7.08 10.01 3.23
N THR A 186 -6.98 9.62 1.97
CA THR A 186 -7.85 10.09 0.88
C THR A 186 -9.20 9.34 0.84
N LYS A 187 -9.28 8.19 1.52
CA LYS A 187 -10.49 7.37 1.63
C LYS A 187 -10.54 6.67 3.01
N SER A 188 -11.28 7.28 3.94
CA SER A 188 -11.26 6.92 5.36
C SER A 188 -11.76 5.53 5.73
N SER A 189 -12.39 4.79 4.81
CA SER A 189 -12.81 3.40 5.03
C SER A 189 -11.79 2.40 4.49
N VAL A 190 -10.74 2.84 3.78
CA VAL A 190 -9.73 1.95 3.19
C VAL A 190 -8.47 1.88 4.04
N TYR A 191 -7.98 0.66 4.24
CA TYR A 191 -6.85 0.34 5.10
C TYR A 191 -5.87 -0.61 4.41
N PHE A 192 -4.60 -0.50 4.80
CA PHE A 192 -3.57 -1.48 4.47
C PHE A 192 -3.47 -2.51 5.59
N ILE A 193 -3.51 -3.78 5.21
CA ILE A 193 -3.46 -4.93 6.11
C ILE A 193 -2.23 -5.77 5.74
N LYS A 194 -1.34 -5.95 6.70
CA LYS A 194 -0.24 -6.91 6.59
C LYS A 194 -0.74 -8.25 7.12
N VAL A 195 -0.86 -9.24 6.24
CA VAL A 195 -1.26 -10.61 6.60
C VAL A 195 -0.05 -11.38 7.12
N ASP A 196 -0.26 -12.19 8.15
CA ASP A 196 0.80 -13.00 8.74
C ASP A 196 1.31 -14.05 7.74
N ASN A 197 2.62 -14.29 7.75
CA ASN A 197 3.31 -15.22 6.82
C ASN A 197 3.17 -14.91 5.32
N ASP A 198 2.59 -13.76 4.94
CA ASP A 198 2.58 -13.25 3.57
C ASP A 198 3.45 -11.99 3.48
N SER A 199 4.20 -11.83 2.41
CA SER A 199 5.02 -10.63 2.19
C SER A 199 4.23 -9.47 1.57
N HIS A 200 3.04 -9.72 1.01
CA HIS A 200 2.22 -8.69 0.38
C HIS A 200 1.51 -7.81 1.41
N ILE A 201 1.22 -6.58 1.00
CA ILE A 201 0.32 -5.68 1.70
C ILE A 201 -1.03 -5.72 0.99
N TYR A 202 -2.10 -5.97 1.73
CA TYR A 202 -3.45 -6.01 1.19
C TYR A 202 -4.20 -4.71 1.45
N VAL A 203 -5.10 -4.34 0.54
CA VAL A 203 -5.90 -3.12 0.61
C VAL A 203 -7.38 -3.49 0.66
N TYR A 204 -8.04 -3.10 1.76
CA TYR A 204 -9.44 -3.44 1.99
C TYR A 204 -10.25 -2.26 2.49
N ASP A 205 -11.52 -2.23 2.11
CA ASP A 205 -12.56 -1.34 2.64
C ASP A 205 -13.16 -2.00 3.91
N LEU A 206 -13.19 -1.28 5.03
CA LEU A 206 -13.56 -1.76 6.38
C LEU A 206 -14.74 -0.99 6.98
#